data_AF-A0A7X7J0T0-F1
#
_entry.id   AF-A0A7X7J0T0-F1
#
_cell.length_a   1.000
_cell.length_b   1.000
_cell.length_c   1.000
_cell.angle_alpha   90.00
_cell.angle_beta   90.00
_cell.angle_gamma   90.00
#
_symmetry.space_group_name_H-M   'P 1'
#
loop_
_entity.id
_entity.type
_entity.pdbx_description
1 polymer ?
#
loop_
_entity_poly.entity_id
_entity_poly.type
_entity_poly.pdbx_seq_one_letter_code
_entity_poly.pdbx_strand_id
1 'polypeptide(L)'
;MPYPPCVESVDTLNVGIEDCCFLNPYEAIKLIRAHRHLVRNVTGYPSKRGIYVDQCMDIGHIENIHFWPFGINYNPEEPYCKWVNTQGVAFELGRTDWHYILNTFCFGYGVGYKFSETKAGSTNGNFLGLGADSCRRAVLVEQAQSPGLLITNGEFVGRWSSTDSVCLEIGPEVEGKVSLVNCSFWGPIDRCVWMRSPVGQFTASACNFVDWDNRGQGSPAIQIDSGKAIVQGCTFVREGLNVRIGQRVRSAILSANQAAGGFRVENHAGSRVQTLANEKAPEMTAEARSYYRIQLGAIGDGQFLREWYERERIGKDPGRTMRWSRPVSQLILPVIAGKPYEISIELSIPSQAEAPDAGLYLEGKRVAELPKGSTMLRAKLAPCTAETMMFELRCRGWVPAKVNPESKDDRTLGVCVHSIVMRADGAGEKVFDANKGE
;
A
#
# COMPACT_ATOMS: atom_id res chain seq x y z
N MET A 1 -25.05 -27.55 11.13
CA MET A 1 -25.00 -26.92 12.47
C MET A 1 -23.80 -25.99 12.52
N PRO A 2 -23.86 -24.84 13.20
CA PRO A 2 -22.66 -24.06 13.49
C PRO A 2 -21.72 -24.87 14.40
N TYR A 3 -20.42 -24.85 14.12
CA TYR A 3 -19.42 -25.42 15.03
C TYR A 3 -19.36 -24.56 16.30
N PRO A 4 -19.40 -25.15 17.51
CA PRO A 4 -19.30 -24.39 18.76
C PRO A 4 -17.88 -23.80 18.94
N PRO A 5 -17.74 -22.72 19.72
CA PRO A 5 -16.43 -22.29 20.21
C PRO A 5 -15.76 -23.39 21.02
N CYS A 6 -14.42 -23.48 20.94
CA CYS A 6 -13.67 -24.44 21.75
C CYS A 6 -13.71 -24.07 23.23
N VAL A 7 -13.60 -22.79 23.55
CA VAL A 7 -13.83 -22.22 24.88
C VAL A 7 -14.87 -21.10 24.77
N GLU A 8 -15.92 -21.17 25.58
CA GLU A 8 -16.94 -20.13 25.69
C GLU A 8 -17.12 -19.69 27.15
N SER A 9 -17.21 -18.38 27.38
CA SER A 9 -17.59 -17.80 28.67
C SER A 9 -18.63 -16.71 28.47
N VAL A 10 -19.73 -16.80 29.21
CA VAL A 10 -20.88 -15.90 29.12
C VAL A 10 -21.35 -15.50 30.51
N ASP A 11 -21.61 -14.21 30.73
CA ASP A 11 -22.12 -13.68 32.01
C ASP A 11 -21.23 -13.99 33.21
N THR A 12 -19.92 -13.79 33.03
CA THR A 12 -18.89 -14.12 34.02
C THR A 12 -18.02 -12.92 34.37
N LEU A 13 -17.26 -13.07 35.45
CA LEU A 13 -16.29 -12.10 35.93
C LEU A 13 -14.96 -12.82 36.19
N ASN A 14 -13.84 -12.16 35.88
CA ASN A 14 -12.49 -12.60 36.25
C ASN A 14 -12.09 -14.00 35.71
N VAL A 15 -12.49 -14.34 34.48
CA VAL A 15 -12.13 -15.61 33.84
C VAL A 15 -10.72 -15.57 33.27
N GLY A 16 -9.92 -16.61 33.53
CA GLY A 16 -8.58 -16.79 32.96
C GLY A 16 -8.53 -17.93 31.93
N ILE A 17 -7.84 -17.71 30.82
CA ILE A 17 -7.49 -18.72 29.81
C ILE A 17 -6.00 -18.56 29.52
N GLU A 18 -5.18 -19.48 30.02
CA GLU A 18 -3.72 -19.33 30.01
C GLU A 18 -3.03 -20.58 29.46
N ASP A 19 -1.90 -20.40 28.79
CA ASP A 19 -0.98 -21.47 28.34
C ASP A 19 -1.67 -22.57 27.48
N CYS A 20 -2.53 -22.14 26.56
CA CYS A 20 -3.32 -23.03 25.69
C CYS A 20 -2.79 -23.11 24.25
N CYS A 21 -3.00 -24.25 23.58
CA CYS A 21 -2.76 -24.41 22.14
C CYS A 21 -4.03 -24.87 21.41
N PHE A 22 -4.48 -24.08 20.43
CA PHE A 22 -5.71 -24.28 19.67
C PHE A 22 -5.41 -24.58 18.19
N LEU A 23 -5.08 -25.83 17.86
CA LEU A 23 -4.56 -26.19 16.53
C LEU A 23 -5.56 -26.04 15.37
N ASN A 24 -6.82 -26.45 15.56
CA ASN A 24 -7.82 -26.49 14.49
C ASN A 24 -9.28 -26.17 14.88
N PRO A 25 -9.57 -25.44 15.98
CA PRO A 25 -10.97 -25.10 16.25
C PRO A 25 -11.48 -24.14 15.17
N TYR A 26 -12.77 -24.26 14.87
CA TYR A 26 -13.41 -23.31 13.96
C TYR A 26 -13.45 -21.91 14.60
N GLU A 27 -13.86 -21.83 15.87
CA GLU A 27 -13.76 -20.63 16.71
C GLU A 27 -13.05 -21.02 18.02
N ALA A 28 -11.93 -20.39 18.38
CA ALA A 28 -11.16 -20.82 19.55
C ALA A 28 -11.75 -20.32 20.87
N ILE A 29 -11.82 -19.00 21.06
CA ILE A 29 -12.25 -18.39 22.32
C ILE A 29 -13.37 -17.39 22.04
N LYS A 30 -14.47 -17.51 22.78
CA LYS A 30 -15.60 -16.60 22.70
C LYS A 30 -16.01 -16.09 24.10
N LEU A 31 -15.95 -14.78 24.29
CA LEU A 31 -16.18 -14.12 25.57
C LEU A 31 -17.29 -13.07 25.44
N ILE A 32 -18.43 -13.29 26.10
CA ILE A 32 -19.60 -12.40 26.02
C ILE A 32 -20.00 -11.96 27.42
N ARG A 33 -19.96 -10.65 27.74
CA ARG A 33 -20.18 -10.18 29.12
C ARG A 33 -19.30 -10.94 30.15
N ALA A 34 -18.10 -11.31 29.70
CA ALA A 34 -17.06 -11.93 30.52
C ALA A 34 -16.08 -10.83 30.94
N HIS A 35 -16.42 -10.10 31.99
CA HIS A 35 -15.70 -8.90 32.37
C HIS A 35 -14.39 -9.23 33.08
N ARG A 36 -13.38 -8.36 32.93
CA ARG A 36 -12.07 -8.53 33.57
C ARG A 36 -11.39 -9.88 33.29
N HIS A 37 -11.63 -10.42 32.09
CA HIS A 37 -10.98 -11.66 31.68
C HIS A 37 -9.49 -11.45 31.40
N LEU A 38 -8.74 -12.53 31.48
CA LEU A 38 -7.35 -12.63 31.05
C LEU A 38 -7.22 -13.79 30.06
N VAL A 39 -6.77 -13.50 28.84
CA VAL A 39 -6.32 -14.51 27.88
C VAL A 39 -4.82 -14.31 27.68
N ARG A 40 -3.99 -15.31 28.02
CA ARG A 40 -2.53 -15.15 28.00
C ARG A 40 -1.80 -16.38 27.45
N ASN A 41 -0.71 -16.16 26.71
CA ASN A 41 0.19 -17.21 26.22
C ASN A 41 -0.53 -18.28 25.39
N VAL A 42 -1.40 -17.85 24.48
CA VAL A 42 -2.18 -18.76 23.64
C VAL A 42 -1.57 -18.86 22.25
N THR A 43 -1.45 -20.08 21.74
CA THR A 43 -0.98 -20.35 20.37
C THR A 43 -2.02 -21.14 19.59
N GLY A 44 -1.94 -21.16 18.25
CA GLY A 44 -2.83 -22.02 17.45
C GLY A 44 -3.10 -21.55 16.03
N TYR A 45 -4.00 -22.24 15.33
CA TYR A 45 -4.49 -21.84 14.01
C TYR A 45 -6.02 -21.95 13.86
N PRO A 46 -6.81 -21.17 14.63
CA PRO A 46 -8.26 -21.23 14.55
C PRO A 46 -8.78 -20.82 13.16
N SER A 47 -9.64 -21.63 12.54
CA SER A 47 -9.92 -21.45 11.11
C SER A 47 -10.80 -20.22 10.81
N LYS A 48 -11.95 -20.08 11.49
CA LYS A 48 -12.89 -18.96 11.26
C LYS A 48 -12.56 -17.78 12.15
N ARG A 49 -12.38 -18.04 13.44
CA ARG A 49 -12.15 -16.97 14.41
C ARG A 49 -11.22 -17.39 15.54
N GLY A 50 -10.21 -16.58 15.84
CA GLY A 50 -9.34 -16.81 16.98
C GLY A 50 -10.02 -16.43 18.29
N ILE A 51 -10.05 -15.14 18.61
CA ILE A 51 -10.67 -14.62 19.83
C ILE A 51 -11.80 -13.67 19.48
N TYR A 52 -12.98 -13.90 20.03
CA TYR A 52 -14.11 -12.98 20.00
C TYR A 52 -14.40 -12.41 21.39
N VAL A 53 -14.52 -11.10 21.49
CA VAL A 53 -14.98 -10.42 22.71
C VAL A 53 -16.11 -9.47 22.39
N ASP A 54 -17.21 -9.55 23.13
CA ASP A 54 -18.30 -8.57 23.06
C ASP A 54 -18.89 -8.30 24.45
N GLN A 55 -19.42 -7.08 24.62
CA GLN A 55 -19.99 -6.56 25.86
C GLN A 55 -19.06 -6.65 27.09
N CYS A 56 -17.75 -6.46 26.90
CA CYS A 56 -16.79 -6.37 28.00
C CYS A 56 -16.69 -4.93 28.52
N MET A 57 -17.55 -4.57 29.48
CA MET A 57 -17.64 -3.18 30.02
C MET A 57 -16.69 -2.89 31.19
N ASP A 58 -15.84 -3.84 31.55
CA ASP A 58 -14.84 -3.68 32.60
C ASP A 58 -13.61 -4.51 32.23
N ILE A 59 -12.44 -3.89 32.33
CA ILE A 59 -11.26 -4.03 31.45
C ILE A 59 -10.81 -5.49 31.23
N GLY A 60 -10.90 -5.98 30.00
CA GLY A 60 -10.35 -7.29 29.58
C GLY A 60 -8.92 -7.20 29.07
N HIS A 61 -8.16 -8.30 29.21
CA HIS A 61 -6.77 -8.41 28.77
C HIS A 61 -6.57 -9.60 27.82
N ILE A 62 -5.90 -9.36 26.69
CA ILE A 62 -5.43 -10.38 25.75
C ILE A 62 -3.93 -10.16 25.51
N GLU A 63 -3.11 -11.14 25.90
CA GLU A 63 -1.65 -10.95 26.00
C GLU A 63 -0.88 -12.14 25.40
N ASN A 64 0.21 -11.86 24.69
CA ASN A 64 1.16 -12.88 24.21
C ASN A 64 0.47 -14.00 23.41
N ILE A 65 -0.27 -13.61 22.36
CA ILE A 65 -1.00 -14.56 21.50
C ILE A 65 -0.23 -14.77 20.20
N HIS A 66 -0.09 -16.01 19.75
CA HIS A 66 0.58 -16.34 18.49
C HIS A 66 -0.31 -17.26 17.64
N PHE A 67 -1.08 -16.68 16.73
CA PHE A 67 -1.88 -17.43 15.77
C PHE A 67 -1.15 -17.60 14.43
N TRP A 68 -0.65 -18.80 14.18
CA TRP A 68 0.15 -19.14 13.01
C TRP A 68 -0.32 -20.50 12.48
N PRO A 69 -0.15 -20.83 11.18
CA PRO A 69 -0.54 -22.10 10.56
C PRO A 69 0.20 -23.35 11.11
N PHE A 70 0.13 -23.57 12.42
CA PHE A 70 0.69 -24.74 13.09
C PHE A 70 0.10 -26.01 12.51
N GLY A 71 0.97 -26.98 12.18
CA GLY A 71 0.58 -28.28 11.67
C GLY A 71 0.30 -28.36 10.17
N ILE A 72 0.47 -27.27 9.41
CA ILE A 72 0.38 -27.28 7.94
C ILE A 72 1.55 -26.53 7.30
N ASN A 73 1.85 -26.84 6.03
CA ASN A 73 2.73 -26.01 5.22
C ASN A 73 1.88 -24.94 4.51
N TYR A 74 2.04 -23.68 4.89
CA TYR A 74 1.20 -22.61 4.37
C TYR A 74 1.39 -22.44 2.86
N ASN A 75 0.27 -22.48 2.13
CA ASN A 75 0.23 -22.13 0.71
C ASN A 75 -1.05 -21.32 0.43
N PRO A 76 -0.96 -20.05 0.05
CA PRO A 76 -2.13 -19.17 -0.13
C PRO A 76 -3.10 -19.63 -1.23
N GLU A 77 -2.70 -20.58 -2.09
CA GLU A 77 -3.57 -21.19 -3.11
C GLU A 77 -4.16 -22.55 -2.71
N GLU A 78 -3.67 -23.17 -1.64
CA GLU A 78 -4.29 -24.38 -1.09
C GLU A 78 -5.68 -24.02 -0.51
N PRO A 79 -6.74 -24.82 -0.79
CA PRO A 79 -8.11 -24.45 -0.43
C PRO A 79 -8.34 -24.07 1.04
N TYR A 80 -7.78 -24.81 2.00
CA TYR A 80 -7.95 -24.51 3.42
C TYR A 80 -7.22 -23.21 3.82
N CYS A 81 -5.95 -23.06 3.44
CA CYS A 81 -5.19 -21.84 3.67
C CYS A 81 -5.87 -20.62 3.05
N LYS A 82 -6.32 -20.74 1.80
CA LYS A 82 -7.03 -19.69 1.06
C LYS A 82 -8.33 -19.31 1.75
N TRP A 83 -9.05 -20.27 2.30
CA TRP A 83 -10.28 -20.01 3.04
C TRP A 83 -9.99 -19.19 4.30
N VAL A 84 -9.06 -19.63 5.16
CA VAL A 84 -8.67 -18.87 6.38
C VAL A 84 -8.15 -17.49 6.00
N ASN A 85 -7.30 -17.41 4.97
CA ASN A 85 -6.65 -16.19 4.51
C ASN A 85 -7.57 -15.22 3.74
N THR A 86 -8.84 -15.58 3.53
CA THR A 86 -9.83 -14.69 2.93
C THR A 86 -11.08 -14.50 3.79
N GLN A 87 -11.40 -15.44 4.68
CA GLN A 87 -12.63 -15.45 5.49
C GLN A 87 -12.37 -15.40 7.00
N GLY A 88 -11.19 -15.87 7.45
CA GLY A 88 -10.85 -15.97 8.87
C GLY A 88 -10.55 -14.61 9.50
N VAL A 89 -10.87 -14.49 10.79
CA VAL A 89 -10.58 -13.31 11.62
C VAL A 89 -9.78 -13.73 12.86
N ALA A 90 -8.55 -13.27 13.03
CA ALA A 90 -7.73 -13.72 14.16
C ALA A 90 -8.23 -13.15 15.50
N PHE A 91 -8.47 -11.84 15.56
CA PHE A 91 -8.95 -11.13 16.73
C PHE A 91 -10.15 -10.27 16.35
N GLU A 92 -11.29 -10.46 17.02
CA GLU A 92 -12.49 -9.66 16.79
C GLU A 92 -13.04 -9.10 18.10
N LEU A 93 -13.10 -7.79 18.18
CA LEU A 93 -13.62 -7.05 19.33
C LEU A 93 -14.88 -6.29 18.91
N GLY A 94 -16.00 -6.61 19.55
CA GLY A 94 -17.24 -5.87 19.46
C GLY A 94 -17.28 -4.71 20.44
N ARG A 95 -18.27 -4.69 21.34
CA ARG A 95 -18.38 -3.69 22.40
C ARG A 95 -17.43 -4.00 23.56
N THR A 96 -16.42 -3.15 23.78
CA THR A 96 -15.51 -3.27 24.93
C THR A 96 -15.11 -1.90 25.47
N ASP A 97 -14.90 -1.78 26.78
CA ASP A 97 -14.37 -0.57 27.43
C ASP A 97 -12.94 -0.77 27.88
N TRP A 98 -12.05 0.11 27.41
CA TRP A 98 -10.64 0.13 27.75
C TRP A 98 -9.94 -1.23 27.61
N HIS A 99 -10.23 -1.97 26.53
CA HIS A 99 -9.64 -3.29 26.34
C HIS A 99 -8.13 -3.20 26.13
N TYR A 100 -7.36 -4.07 26.79
CA TYR A 100 -5.91 -4.09 26.69
C TYR A 100 -5.46 -5.30 25.87
N ILE A 101 -4.75 -5.04 24.77
CA ILE A 101 -4.10 -6.06 23.96
C ILE A 101 -2.60 -5.79 23.93
N LEU A 102 -1.82 -6.82 24.25
CA LEU A 102 -0.36 -6.73 24.35
C LEU A 102 0.32 -7.89 23.62
N ASN A 103 1.24 -7.58 22.71
CA ASN A 103 2.13 -8.54 22.05
C ASN A 103 1.36 -9.71 21.41
N THR A 104 0.49 -9.41 20.45
CA THR A 104 -0.28 -10.42 19.72
C THR A 104 0.17 -10.49 18.28
N PHE A 105 0.15 -11.70 17.71
CA PHE A 105 0.54 -11.95 16.33
C PHE A 105 -0.46 -12.89 15.66
N CYS A 106 -0.79 -12.61 14.40
CA CYS A 106 -1.45 -13.56 13.51
C CYS A 106 -0.82 -13.61 12.13
N PHE A 107 -0.81 -14.78 11.49
CA PHE A 107 -0.36 -14.98 10.12
C PHE A 107 -1.45 -15.63 9.27
N GLY A 108 -1.66 -15.10 8.06
CA GLY A 108 -2.44 -15.80 7.03
C GLY A 108 -3.96 -15.76 7.24
N TYR A 109 -4.49 -14.70 7.86
CA TYR A 109 -5.93 -14.49 8.03
C TYR A 109 -6.51 -13.52 7.01
N GLY A 110 -7.81 -13.58 6.74
CA GLY A 110 -8.49 -12.57 5.94
C GLY A 110 -8.42 -11.20 6.64
N VAL A 111 -8.76 -11.20 7.93
CA VAL A 111 -8.63 -10.05 8.83
C VAL A 111 -7.77 -10.42 10.04
N GLY A 112 -6.74 -9.63 10.34
CA GLY A 112 -5.96 -9.80 11.56
C GLY A 112 -6.74 -9.34 12.79
N TYR A 113 -6.92 -8.03 12.90
CA TYR A 113 -7.67 -7.38 13.97
C TYR A 113 -8.94 -6.73 13.41
N LYS A 114 -10.10 -7.13 13.93
CA LYS A 114 -11.39 -6.58 13.56
C LYS A 114 -12.02 -5.85 14.74
N PHE A 115 -12.27 -4.56 14.57
CA PHE A 115 -13.02 -3.73 15.51
C PHE A 115 -14.43 -3.57 14.97
N SER A 116 -15.32 -4.46 15.40
CA SER A 116 -16.67 -4.60 14.86
C SER A 116 -17.63 -3.60 15.51
N GLU A 117 -18.62 -3.17 14.74
CA GLU A 117 -19.84 -2.61 15.31
C GLU A 117 -20.77 -3.75 15.72
N THR A 118 -21.24 -3.73 16.96
CA THR A 118 -22.29 -4.66 17.43
C THR A 118 -23.50 -3.88 17.92
N LYS A 119 -24.61 -4.57 18.16
CA LYS A 119 -25.80 -3.97 18.78
C LYS A 119 -25.51 -3.36 20.15
N ALA A 120 -24.44 -3.80 20.82
CA ALA A 120 -24.02 -3.26 22.11
C ALA A 120 -23.09 -2.04 21.98
N GLY A 121 -22.61 -1.74 20.77
CA GLY A 121 -21.69 -0.65 20.44
C GLY A 121 -20.35 -1.16 19.93
N SER A 122 -19.26 -0.46 20.26
CA SER A 122 -17.94 -0.67 19.65
C SER A 122 -16.80 -0.67 20.68
N THR A 123 -15.56 -0.84 20.23
CA THR A 123 -14.38 -0.91 21.09
C THR A 123 -13.72 0.46 21.30
N ASN A 124 -13.18 0.66 22.51
CA ASN A 124 -12.02 1.53 22.76
C ASN A 124 -10.96 0.76 23.55
N GLY A 125 -9.70 1.20 23.49
CA GLY A 125 -8.66 0.50 24.25
C GLY A 125 -7.22 0.85 23.90
N ASN A 126 -6.31 0.10 24.54
CA ASN A 126 -4.88 0.16 24.37
C ASN A 126 -4.40 -1.10 23.63
N PHE A 127 -3.78 -0.90 22.48
CA PHE A 127 -3.37 -1.95 21.56
C PHE A 127 -1.87 -1.81 21.29
N LEU A 128 -1.04 -2.56 22.01
CA LEU A 128 0.41 -2.45 21.97
C LEU A 128 1.04 -3.73 21.41
N GLY A 129 1.82 -3.63 20.34
CA GLY A 129 2.52 -4.78 19.77
C GLY A 129 1.59 -5.69 18.96
N LEU A 130 0.88 -5.13 17.98
CA LEU A 130 -0.07 -5.86 17.13
C LEU A 130 0.61 -6.28 15.83
N GLY A 131 0.89 -7.57 15.68
CA GLY A 131 1.37 -8.16 14.43
C GLY A 131 0.25 -8.84 13.65
N ALA A 132 0.14 -8.51 12.36
CA ALA A 132 -0.74 -9.20 11.41
C ALA A 132 -0.03 -9.34 10.07
N ASP A 133 0.47 -10.54 9.79
CA ASP A 133 1.22 -10.87 8.59
C ASP A 133 0.36 -11.62 7.57
N SER A 134 0.61 -11.35 6.29
CA SER A 134 -0.10 -11.91 5.14
C SER A 134 -1.62 -11.76 5.22
N CYS A 135 -2.13 -10.61 5.70
CA CYS A 135 -3.57 -10.37 5.83
C CYS A 135 -4.13 -9.52 4.68
N ARG A 136 -5.34 -9.83 4.20
CA ARG A 136 -6.01 -8.95 3.20
C ARG A 136 -6.41 -7.62 3.84
N ARG A 137 -6.80 -7.66 5.12
CA ARG A 137 -6.92 -6.53 6.05
C ARG A 137 -6.17 -6.85 7.33
N ALA A 138 -5.04 -6.19 7.57
CA ALA A 138 -4.32 -6.40 8.84
C ALA A 138 -5.16 -5.88 10.02
N VAL A 139 -5.79 -4.72 9.83
CA VAL A 139 -6.73 -4.08 10.75
C VAL A 139 -7.96 -3.61 9.97
N LEU A 140 -9.14 -4.04 10.38
CA LEU A 140 -10.43 -3.58 9.87
C LEU A 140 -11.21 -2.90 10.99
N VAL A 141 -11.55 -1.63 10.80
CA VAL A 141 -12.34 -0.83 11.74
C VAL A 141 -13.71 -0.57 11.13
N GLU A 142 -14.73 -1.26 11.64
CA GLU A 142 -16.14 -0.99 11.32
C GLU A 142 -16.68 0.12 12.23
N GLN A 143 -16.27 0.13 13.51
CA GLN A 143 -16.60 1.22 14.44
C GLN A 143 -15.56 1.34 15.57
N ALA A 144 -15.45 2.54 16.13
CA ALA A 144 -14.64 2.82 17.33
C ALA A 144 -15.39 3.83 18.21
N GLN A 145 -15.22 3.74 19.53
CA GLN A 145 -15.81 4.75 20.42
C GLN A 145 -14.99 6.04 20.43
N SER A 146 -15.54 7.10 21.04
CA SER A 146 -14.88 8.42 21.15
C SER A 146 -13.49 8.42 21.81
N PRO A 147 -13.19 7.60 22.85
CA PRO A 147 -11.83 7.52 23.39
C PRO A 147 -10.81 7.00 22.37
N GLY A 148 -11.28 6.18 21.42
CA GLY A 148 -10.53 5.74 20.25
C GLY A 148 -9.80 4.41 20.41
N LEU A 149 -9.16 4.01 19.31
CA LEU A 149 -8.24 2.87 19.22
C LEU A 149 -6.81 3.41 19.28
N LEU A 150 -6.07 3.06 20.33
CA LEU A 150 -4.70 3.51 20.56
C LEU A 150 -3.74 2.41 20.15
N ILE A 151 -3.35 2.38 18.87
CA ILE A 151 -2.51 1.31 18.31
C ILE A 151 -1.06 1.77 18.26
N THR A 152 -0.18 1.06 18.95
CA THR A 152 1.24 1.38 19.06
C THR A 152 2.11 0.16 18.74
N ASN A 153 3.23 0.35 18.06
CA ASN A 153 4.18 -0.72 17.69
C ASN A 153 3.51 -1.84 16.86
N GLY A 154 2.78 -1.45 15.83
CA GLY A 154 2.09 -2.41 14.94
C GLY A 154 2.94 -2.88 13.76
N GLU A 155 2.75 -4.11 13.35
CA GLU A 155 3.41 -4.77 12.21
C GLU A 155 2.35 -5.29 11.24
N PHE A 156 2.19 -4.65 10.08
CA PHE A 156 1.06 -4.92 9.19
C PHE A 156 1.50 -5.27 7.77
N VAL A 157 1.22 -6.51 7.35
CA VAL A 157 1.69 -7.04 6.07
C VAL A 157 0.54 -7.48 5.19
N GLY A 158 0.58 -7.07 3.91
CA GLY A 158 -0.41 -7.46 2.92
C GLY A 158 -0.35 -8.94 2.55
N ARG A 159 -1.49 -9.53 2.20
CA ARG A 159 -1.64 -10.94 1.81
C ARG A 159 -0.81 -11.33 0.58
N TRP A 160 -0.03 -12.42 0.70
CA TRP A 160 1.00 -12.86 -0.27
C TRP A 160 0.51 -13.31 -1.67
N SER A 161 -0.80 -13.34 -1.93
CA SER A 161 -1.38 -13.57 -3.27
C SER A 161 -2.48 -12.55 -3.61
N SER A 162 -2.48 -11.38 -2.97
CA SER A 162 -3.47 -10.32 -3.19
C SER A 162 -2.83 -9.09 -3.79
N THR A 163 -3.55 -8.46 -4.72
CA THR A 163 -3.18 -7.16 -5.31
C THR A 163 -4.02 -6.01 -4.77
N ASP A 164 -4.88 -6.29 -3.80
CA ASP A 164 -5.91 -5.38 -3.29
C ASP A 164 -5.91 -5.28 -1.75
N SER A 165 -4.80 -5.70 -1.13
CA SER A 165 -4.62 -5.62 0.32
C SER A 165 -4.64 -4.16 0.77
N VAL A 166 -5.37 -3.91 1.85
CA VAL A 166 -5.41 -2.63 2.56
C VAL A 166 -5.05 -2.95 4.00
N CYS A 167 -3.89 -2.51 4.50
CA CYS A 167 -3.46 -2.95 5.82
C CYS A 167 -4.37 -2.41 6.93
N LEU A 168 -4.62 -1.10 6.98
CA LEU A 168 -5.62 -0.49 7.85
C LEU A 168 -6.78 0.06 7.01
N GLU A 169 -7.95 -0.57 7.13
CA GLU A 169 -9.18 -0.04 6.55
C GLU A 169 -10.09 0.52 7.65
N ILE A 170 -10.42 1.81 7.54
CA ILE A 170 -11.39 2.49 8.41
C ILE A 170 -12.65 2.76 7.60
N GLY A 171 -13.73 2.08 7.99
CA GLY A 171 -15.01 2.09 7.31
C GLY A 171 -15.69 3.46 7.26
N PRO A 172 -16.70 3.63 6.39
CA PRO A 172 -17.42 4.90 6.23
C PRO A 172 -18.26 5.28 7.45
N GLU A 173 -18.69 4.33 8.29
CA GLU A 173 -19.56 4.58 9.45
C GLU A 173 -18.79 4.87 10.74
N VAL A 174 -17.45 4.84 10.71
CA VAL A 174 -16.63 5.02 11.91
C VAL A 174 -16.77 6.43 12.48
N GLU A 175 -17.22 6.59 13.72
CA GLU A 175 -17.35 7.90 14.37
C GLU A 175 -16.15 8.24 15.26
N GLY A 176 -15.52 7.20 15.84
CA GLY A 176 -14.39 7.33 16.75
C GLY A 176 -13.06 7.71 16.10
N LYS A 177 -12.02 7.74 16.94
CA LYS A 177 -10.65 8.04 16.55
C LYS A 177 -9.83 6.76 16.41
N VAL A 178 -9.04 6.64 15.34
CA VAL A 178 -8.04 5.58 15.16
C VAL A 178 -6.66 6.23 15.15
N SER A 179 -5.80 5.83 16.09
CA SER A 179 -4.45 6.40 16.24
C SER A 179 -3.40 5.33 16.06
N LEU A 180 -2.43 5.59 15.19
CA LEU A 180 -1.23 4.77 14.99
C LEU A 180 0.01 5.52 15.49
N VAL A 181 0.84 4.81 16.25
CA VAL A 181 2.16 5.30 16.69
C VAL A 181 3.21 4.22 16.46
N ASN A 182 4.29 4.56 15.76
CA ASN A 182 5.41 3.63 15.53
C ASN A 182 5.01 2.30 14.87
N CYS A 183 4.14 2.35 13.87
CA CYS A 183 3.71 1.16 13.11
C CYS A 183 4.49 1.02 11.80
N SER A 184 4.67 -0.21 11.33
CA SER A 184 5.36 -0.54 10.07
C SER A 184 4.45 -1.30 9.10
N PHE A 185 4.57 -1.02 7.81
CA PHE A 185 3.73 -1.58 6.73
C PHE A 185 4.58 -2.10 5.56
N TRP A 186 4.45 -3.37 5.16
CA TRP A 186 5.23 -3.94 4.05
C TRP A 186 4.54 -5.10 3.33
N GLY A 187 5.16 -5.57 2.24
CA GLY A 187 4.68 -6.69 1.45
C GLY A 187 3.71 -6.26 0.34
N PRO A 188 2.98 -7.21 -0.28
CA PRO A 188 2.07 -6.89 -1.37
C PRO A 188 0.84 -6.13 -0.86
N ILE A 189 0.91 -4.81 -0.98
CA ILE A 189 -0.08 -3.84 -0.52
C ILE A 189 -0.54 -2.97 -1.70
N ASP A 190 -1.85 -2.73 -1.83
CA ASP A 190 -2.36 -1.69 -2.73
C ASP A 190 -2.23 -0.32 -2.07
N ARG A 191 -2.70 -0.20 -0.82
CA ARG A 191 -2.59 0.99 0.04
C ARG A 191 -2.39 0.58 1.49
N CYS A 192 -1.53 1.27 2.23
CA CYS A 192 -1.29 0.95 3.64
C CYS A 192 -2.49 1.34 4.51
N VAL A 193 -3.09 2.51 4.23
CA VAL A 193 -4.24 3.03 4.99
C VAL A 193 -5.32 3.51 4.04
N TRP A 194 -6.57 3.17 4.33
CA TRP A 194 -7.76 3.73 3.67
C TRP A 194 -8.81 4.16 4.68
N MET A 195 -9.09 5.46 4.72
CA MET A 195 -10.09 6.07 5.60
C MET A 195 -11.23 6.68 4.79
N ARG A 196 -12.47 6.25 5.08
CA ARG A 196 -13.66 6.70 4.35
C ARG A 196 -14.68 7.47 5.17
N SER A 197 -14.57 7.46 6.50
CA SER A 197 -15.59 8.07 7.34
C SER A 197 -15.60 9.61 7.25
N PRO A 198 -16.79 10.23 7.10
CA PRO A 198 -16.93 11.68 7.07
C PRO A 198 -16.80 12.35 8.44
N VAL A 199 -17.04 11.61 9.52
CA VAL A 199 -17.04 12.14 10.89
C VAL A 199 -15.84 11.70 11.71
N GLY A 200 -15.28 10.53 11.39
CA GLY A 200 -14.17 9.91 12.09
C GLY A 200 -12.84 10.65 11.93
N GLN A 201 -11.88 10.22 12.74
CA GLN A 201 -10.55 10.83 12.81
C GLN A 201 -9.45 9.78 12.73
N PHE A 202 -8.46 10.04 11.90
CA PHE A 202 -7.28 9.19 11.76
C PHE A 202 -6.00 9.96 12.11
N THR A 203 -5.10 9.33 12.86
CA THR A 203 -3.75 9.89 13.07
C THR A 203 -2.68 8.83 12.87
N ALA A 204 -1.62 9.15 12.13
CA ALA A 204 -0.39 8.37 12.05
C ALA A 204 0.78 9.22 12.53
N SER A 205 1.57 8.67 13.45
CA SER A 205 2.76 9.31 14.01
C SER A 205 3.94 8.35 14.00
N ALA A 206 5.10 8.78 13.52
CA ALA A 206 6.33 7.98 13.52
C ALA A 206 6.19 6.60 12.83
N CYS A 207 5.30 6.47 11.86
CA CYS A 207 5.07 5.21 11.14
C CYS A 207 6.03 5.07 9.94
N ASN A 208 6.36 3.82 9.58
CA ASN A 208 7.19 3.47 8.44
C ASN A 208 6.35 2.75 7.37
N PHE A 209 6.18 3.36 6.21
CA PHE A 209 5.46 2.80 5.07
C PHE A 209 6.46 2.31 4.04
N VAL A 210 6.69 0.99 3.99
CA VAL A 210 7.73 0.38 3.16
C VAL A 210 7.22 0.12 1.74
N ASP A 211 6.08 -0.57 1.63
CA ASP A 211 5.50 -0.98 0.36
C ASP A 211 4.03 -0.56 0.22
N TRP A 212 3.64 -0.20 -1.00
CA TRP A 212 2.27 0.01 -1.45
C TRP A 212 2.25 0.02 -2.98
N ASP A 213 1.08 0.19 -3.59
CA ASP A 213 0.92 0.21 -5.05
C ASP A 213 1.60 -0.99 -5.73
N ASN A 214 1.40 -2.20 -5.19
CA ASN A 214 2.04 -3.41 -5.72
C ASN A 214 1.67 -3.74 -7.17
N ARG A 215 0.61 -3.10 -7.70
CA ARG A 215 0.23 -3.15 -9.11
C ARG A 215 0.88 -2.05 -9.96
N GLY A 216 1.38 -0.98 -9.34
CA GLY A 216 1.95 0.17 -10.04
C GLY A 216 0.90 1.09 -10.67
N GLN A 217 -0.35 1.07 -10.21
CA GLN A 217 -1.45 1.85 -10.81
C GLN A 217 -1.52 3.29 -10.28
N GLY A 218 -0.58 3.68 -9.42
CA GLY A 218 -0.59 4.98 -8.75
C GLY A 218 -1.47 5.02 -7.50
N SER A 219 -1.65 3.88 -6.83
CA SER A 219 -2.25 3.85 -5.49
C SER A 219 -1.39 4.65 -4.50
N PRO A 220 -1.99 5.41 -3.58
CA PRO A 220 -1.25 6.12 -2.54
C PRO A 220 -0.93 5.17 -1.37
N ALA A 221 0.14 5.46 -0.62
CA ALA A 221 0.37 4.76 0.65
C ALA A 221 -0.79 5.00 1.64
N ILE A 222 -1.27 6.24 1.74
CA ILE A 222 -2.40 6.64 2.58
C ILE A 222 -3.48 7.30 1.72
N GLN A 223 -4.70 6.76 1.73
CA GLN A 223 -5.87 7.36 1.11
C GLN A 223 -6.88 7.81 2.17
N ILE A 224 -7.20 9.10 2.19
CA ILE A 224 -8.22 9.68 3.07
C ILE A 224 -9.31 10.29 2.20
N ASP A 225 -10.48 9.64 2.13
CA ASP A 225 -11.58 10.10 1.28
C ASP A 225 -12.45 11.17 1.95
N SER A 226 -12.54 11.17 3.29
CA SER A 226 -13.30 12.13 4.09
C SER A 226 -12.80 12.20 5.55
N GLY A 227 -13.49 12.95 6.41
CA GLY A 227 -13.16 13.02 7.84
C GLY A 227 -12.03 14.00 8.17
N LYS A 228 -11.25 13.69 9.20
CA LYS A 228 -10.04 14.45 9.58
C LYS A 228 -8.83 13.53 9.69
N ALA A 229 -7.66 14.02 9.30
CA ALA A 229 -6.42 13.26 9.37
C ALA A 229 -5.22 14.09 9.88
N ILE A 230 -4.33 13.46 10.63
CA ILE A 230 -2.97 13.95 10.89
C ILE A 230 -1.97 12.86 10.50
N VAL A 231 -0.99 13.19 9.66
CA VAL A 231 0.11 12.28 9.30
C VAL A 231 1.41 13.02 9.58
N GLN A 232 2.16 12.55 10.57
CA GLN A 232 3.34 13.27 11.03
C GLN A 232 4.54 12.39 11.37
N GLY A 233 5.73 12.89 11.06
CA GLY A 233 6.98 12.21 11.40
C GLY A 233 7.10 10.82 10.75
N CYS A 234 6.39 10.57 9.65
CA CYS A 234 6.39 9.27 8.98
C CYS A 234 7.46 9.19 7.90
N THR A 235 7.93 7.96 7.66
CA THR A 235 8.86 7.64 6.57
C THR A 235 8.15 6.82 5.50
N PHE A 236 8.34 7.20 4.24
CA PHE A 236 7.81 6.51 3.07
C PHE A 236 8.98 6.01 2.21
N VAL A 237 9.22 4.70 2.24
CA VAL A 237 10.44 4.10 1.65
C VAL A 237 10.32 3.93 0.13
N ARG A 238 9.18 3.43 -0.34
CA ARG A 238 8.88 3.29 -1.77
C ARG A 238 8.64 4.66 -2.41
N GLU A 239 8.93 4.78 -3.70
CA GLU A 239 8.59 5.98 -4.46
C GLU A 239 7.17 5.91 -4.98
N GLY A 240 6.49 7.04 -5.08
CA GLY A 240 5.14 7.10 -5.65
C GLY A 240 4.33 8.23 -5.07
N LEU A 241 3.02 8.02 -4.97
CA LEU A 241 2.12 8.92 -4.26
C LEU A 241 2.08 8.53 -2.78
N ASN A 242 2.43 9.44 -1.87
CA ASN A 242 2.45 9.12 -0.44
C ASN A 242 1.06 9.29 0.18
N VAL A 243 0.38 10.40 -0.10
CA VAL A 243 -0.94 10.69 0.47
C VAL A 243 -1.90 11.22 -0.59
N ARG A 244 -3.11 10.64 -0.65
CA ARG A 244 -4.24 11.20 -1.40
C ARG A 244 -5.29 11.71 -0.43
N ILE A 245 -5.65 12.98 -0.57
CA ILE A 245 -6.70 13.63 0.23
C ILE A 245 -7.90 13.93 -0.67
N GLY A 246 -9.03 13.30 -0.39
CA GLY A 246 -10.29 13.46 -1.12
C GLY A 246 -11.01 14.78 -0.82
N GLN A 247 -11.89 15.19 -1.74
CA GLN A 247 -12.62 16.47 -1.67
C GLN A 247 -13.50 16.64 -0.42
N ARG A 248 -13.92 15.54 0.22
CA ARG A 248 -14.78 15.54 1.41
C ARG A 248 -14.00 15.57 2.72
N VAL A 249 -12.67 15.69 2.68
CA VAL A 249 -11.87 15.85 3.90
C VAL A 249 -12.11 17.24 4.50
N ARG A 250 -12.41 17.25 5.81
CA ARG A 250 -12.72 18.49 6.55
C ARG A 250 -11.46 19.18 7.07
N SER A 251 -10.41 18.41 7.36
CA SER A 251 -9.09 18.91 7.78
C SER A 251 -8.04 17.82 7.60
N ALA A 252 -6.90 18.14 7.00
CA ALA A 252 -5.72 17.28 6.99
C ALA A 252 -4.46 18.07 7.36
N ILE A 253 -3.64 17.52 8.25
CA ILE A 253 -2.33 18.09 8.61
C ILE A 253 -1.27 17.05 8.27
N LEU A 254 -0.35 17.39 7.38
CA LEU A 254 0.71 16.52 6.91
C LEU A 254 2.06 17.19 7.21
N SER A 255 2.80 16.70 8.20
CA SER A 255 3.99 17.41 8.68
C SER A 255 5.19 16.55 9.02
N ALA A 256 6.40 17.06 8.77
CA ALA A 256 7.65 16.40 9.14
C ALA A 256 7.81 14.97 8.56
N ASN A 257 7.26 14.72 7.38
CA ASN A 257 7.36 13.41 6.72
C ASN A 257 8.56 13.36 5.76
N GLN A 258 9.19 12.19 5.67
CA GLN A 258 10.30 11.90 4.76
C GLN A 258 9.85 10.86 3.74
N ALA A 259 10.29 11.00 2.48
CA ALA A 259 9.89 10.11 1.41
C ALA A 259 10.96 10.03 0.32
N ALA A 260 11.18 8.84 -0.23
CA ALA A 260 12.06 8.66 -1.37
C ALA A 260 11.60 9.54 -2.56
N GLY A 261 12.45 10.49 -2.95
CA GLY A 261 12.15 11.44 -4.04
C GLY A 261 11.23 12.60 -3.64
N GLY A 262 11.04 12.84 -2.34
CA GLY A 262 10.22 13.90 -1.76
C GLY A 262 8.79 13.49 -1.45
N PHE A 263 8.19 14.13 -0.45
CA PHE A 263 6.85 13.83 0.04
C PHE A 263 5.77 14.41 -0.88
N ARG A 264 4.99 13.53 -1.50
CA ARG A 264 3.98 13.86 -2.51
C ARG A 264 2.57 13.66 -2.00
N VAL A 265 1.76 14.70 -2.23
CA VAL A 265 0.37 14.76 -1.81
C VAL A 265 -0.51 15.13 -2.99
N GLU A 266 -1.52 14.32 -3.24
CA GLU A 266 -2.62 14.67 -4.14
C GLU A 266 -3.73 15.32 -3.32
N ASN A 267 -3.82 16.65 -3.39
CA ASN A 267 -4.72 17.44 -2.57
C ASN A 267 -5.98 17.87 -3.35
N HIS A 268 -7.11 17.22 -3.06
CA HIS A 268 -8.42 17.63 -3.58
C HIS A 268 -9.27 18.42 -2.58
N ALA A 269 -8.79 18.62 -1.35
CA ALA A 269 -9.51 19.35 -0.31
C ALA A 269 -9.12 20.84 -0.21
N GLY A 270 -8.18 21.30 -1.03
CA GLY A 270 -7.76 22.69 -1.14
C GLY A 270 -7.08 23.19 0.14
N SER A 271 -7.50 24.36 0.62
CA SER A 271 -6.96 25.01 1.83
C SER A 271 -7.22 24.26 3.13
N ARG A 272 -8.04 23.21 3.12
CA ARG A 272 -8.26 22.32 4.28
C ARG A 272 -7.10 21.37 4.53
N VAL A 273 -6.11 21.33 3.65
CA VAL A 273 -4.87 20.58 3.82
C VAL A 273 -3.74 21.53 4.16
N GLN A 274 -3.09 21.27 5.29
CA GLN A 274 -1.90 21.99 5.73
C GLN A 274 -0.70 21.05 5.58
N THR A 275 0.32 21.49 4.85
CA THR A 275 1.58 20.77 4.68
C THR A 275 2.71 21.58 5.30
N LEU A 276 3.56 20.96 6.12
CA LEU A 276 4.63 21.67 6.84
C LEU A 276 5.87 20.80 7.01
N ALA A 277 7.06 21.33 6.69
CA ALA A 277 8.35 20.68 6.97
C ALA A 277 8.47 19.24 6.44
N ASN A 278 7.76 18.89 5.37
CA ASN A 278 7.95 17.60 4.70
C ASN A 278 9.17 17.68 3.76
N GLU A 279 9.82 16.54 3.55
CA GLU A 279 10.89 16.40 2.57
C GLU A 279 10.42 16.86 1.19
N LYS A 280 11.15 17.79 0.58
CA LYS A 280 10.79 18.35 -0.72
C LYS A 280 11.24 17.42 -1.83
N ALA A 281 10.40 17.25 -2.85
CA ALA A 281 10.87 16.72 -4.12
C ALA A 281 11.84 17.73 -4.76
N PRO A 282 12.81 17.26 -5.56
CA PRO A 282 13.65 18.18 -6.32
C PRO A 282 12.79 19.05 -7.26
N GLU A 283 13.06 20.36 -7.29
CA GLU A 283 12.26 21.31 -8.06
C GLU A 283 12.63 21.25 -9.55
N MET A 284 11.64 21.06 -10.42
CA MET A 284 11.81 21.20 -11.87
C MET A 284 11.38 22.61 -12.33
N THR A 285 12.34 23.54 -12.28
CA THR A 285 12.18 24.90 -12.83
C THR A 285 11.83 24.87 -14.32
N ALA A 286 11.39 26.00 -14.88
CA ALA A 286 11.13 26.08 -16.33
C ALA A 286 12.38 25.74 -17.15
N GLU A 287 13.57 26.16 -16.70
CA GLU A 287 14.84 25.83 -17.34
C GLU A 287 15.13 24.31 -17.26
N ALA A 288 14.94 23.69 -16.10
CA ALA A 288 15.07 22.24 -15.94
C ALA A 288 14.10 21.46 -16.84
N ARG A 289 12.83 21.92 -16.93
CA ARG A 289 11.82 21.34 -17.83
C ARG A 289 12.14 21.53 -19.32
N SER A 290 13.06 22.43 -19.68
CA SER A 290 13.44 22.67 -21.07
C SER A 290 14.35 21.57 -21.62
N TYR A 291 15.21 20.97 -20.79
CA TYR A 291 16.06 19.86 -21.23
C TYR A 291 16.46 18.99 -20.04
N TYR A 292 15.88 17.81 -19.94
CA TYR A 292 16.15 16.89 -18.84
C TYR A 292 16.24 15.43 -19.28
N ARG A 293 16.88 14.64 -18.43
CA ARG A 293 16.98 13.19 -18.52
C ARG A 293 16.39 12.55 -17.26
N ILE A 294 15.66 11.46 -17.46
CA ILE A 294 15.25 10.53 -16.42
C ILE A 294 16.01 9.23 -16.68
N GLN A 295 16.77 8.76 -15.69
CA GLN A 295 17.35 7.42 -15.66
C GLN A 295 16.35 6.47 -14.99
N LEU A 296 15.84 5.50 -15.74
CA LEU A 296 14.86 4.53 -15.23
C LEU A 296 15.56 3.43 -14.44
N GLY A 297 14.93 3.01 -13.34
CA GLY A 297 15.48 2.09 -12.36
C GLY A 297 16.35 2.76 -11.29
N ALA A 298 16.65 4.06 -11.44
CA ALA A 298 17.31 4.86 -10.41
C ALA A 298 16.30 5.49 -9.45
N ILE A 299 16.74 5.86 -8.24
CA ILE A 299 15.91 6.65 -7.30
C ILE A 299 15.50 7.97 -7.98
N GLY A 300 14.26 8.40 -7.80
CA GLY A 300 13.69 9.63 -8.35
C GLY A 300 12.83 9.42 -9.60
N ASP A 301 12.82 8.22 -10.19
CA ASP A 301 12.13 7.95 -11.46
C ASP A 301 10.63 7.67 -11.29
N GLY A 302 10.21 7.11 -10.14
CA GLY A 302 8.86 6.59 -9.93
C GLY A 302 7.76 7.65 -10.02
N GLN A 303 8.13 8.92 -9.95
CA GLN A 303 7.22 10.06 -10.10
C GLN A 303 6.70 10.24 -11.52
N PHE A 304 7.49 9.80 -12.50
CA PHE A 304 7.21 9.97 -13.92
C PHE A 304 6.52 8.74 -14.53
N LEU A 305 6.22 7.71 -13.72
CA LEU A 305 5.90 6.38 -14.21
C LEU A 305 4.59 5.85 -13.58
N ARG A 306 3.70 5.26 -14.39
CA ARG A 306 2.58 4.40 -13.93
C ARG A 306 2.49 3.14 -14.79
N GLU A 307 2.03 2.05 -14.20
CA GLU A 307 1.95 0.73 -14.82
C GLU A 307 3.33 0.19 -15.23
N TRP A 308 4.34 0.39 -14.37
CA TRP A 308 5.70 -0.14 -14.56
C TRP A 308 6.04 -1.20 -13.51
N TYR A 309 6.96 -2.10 -13.85
CA TYR A 309 7.56 -2.98 -12.87
C TYR A 309 8.61 -2.26 -12.02
N GLU A 310 9.06 -2.93 -10.96
CA GLU A 310 10.06 -2.43 -10.02
C GLU A 310 11.40 -2.10 -10.68
N ARG A 311 12.23 -1.36 -9.94
CA ARG A 311 13.59 -1.00 -10.36
C ARG A 311 14.46 -2.26 -10.47
N GLU A 312 15.18 -2.36 -11.57
CA GLU A 312 16.11 -3.46 -11.81
C GLU A 312 17.48 -2.93 -12.29
N ARG A 313 18.49 -3.79 -12.20
CA ARG A 313 19.87 -3.50 -12.66
C ARG A 313 20.22 -4.35 -13.87
N ILE A 314 21.08 -3.81 -14.72
CA ILE A 314 21.59 -4.52 -15.90
C ILE A 314 22.98 -5.06 -15.58
N GLY A 315 23.07 -6.39 -15.45
CA GLY A 315 24.33 -7.03 -15.11
C GLY A 315 24.84 -6.62 -13.73
N LYS A 316 26.16 -6.49 -13.59
CA LYS A 316 26.81 -6.18 -12.30
C LYS A 316 27.11 -4.70 -12.08
N ASP A 317 26.91 -3.85 -13.09
CA ASP A 317 27.20 -2.42 -12.99
C ASP A 317 26.08 -1.69 -12.22
N PRO A 318 26.36 -1.10 -11.05
CA PRO A 318 25.35 -0.40 -10.26
C PRO A 318 24.81 0.87 -10.93
N GLY A 319 25.52 1.45 -11.91
CA GLY A 319 25.08 2.63 -12.64
C GLY A 319 24.09 2.33 -13.77
N ARG A 320 24.03 1.08 -14.23
CA ARG A 320 23.12 0.66 -15.31
C ARG A 320 21.84 0.11 -14.75
N THR A 321 20.84 0.98 -14.71
CA THR A 321 19.51 0.70 -14.17
C THR A 321 18.47 0.66 -15.28
N MET A 322 17.38 -0.06 -15.04
CA MET A 322 16.27 -0.15 -15.96
C MET A 322 14.95 -0.43 -15.23
N ARG A 323 13.85 -0.29 -15.96
CA ARG A 323 12.56 -0.88 -15.60
C ARG A 323 11.97 -1.62 -16.79
N TRP A 324 11.27 -2.71 -16.51
CA TRP A 324 10.36 -3.30 -17.48
C TRP A 324 9.05 -2.52 -17.52
N SER A 325 8.64 -2.16 -18.73
CA SER A 325 7.26 -1.74 -18.99
C SER A 325 6.32 -2.94 -18.89
N ARG A 326 5.06 -2.69 -18.54
CA ARG A 326 3.91 -3.56 -18.85
C ARG A 326 3.54 -3.41 -20.33
N PRO A 327 2.61 -4.25 -20.87
CA PRO A 327 2.15 -4.11 -22.27
C PRO A 327 1.63 -2.71 -22.60
N VAL A 328 1.05 -2.02 -21.61
CA VAL A 328 0.75 -0.60 -21.65
C VAL A 328 1.30 0.02 -20.38
N SER A 329 2.24 0.95 -20.52
CA SER A 329 2.80 1.71 -19.40
C SER A 329 2.69 3.20 -19.66
N GLN A 330 2.50 4.01 -18.62
CA GLN A 330 2.34 5.45 -18.76
C GLN A 330 3.60 6.20 -18.35
N LEU A 331 3.89 7.28 -19.06
CA LEU A 331 4.91 8.27 -18.74
C LEU A 331 4.22 9.60 -18.45
N ILE A 332 4.50 10.18 -17.29
CA ILE A 332 3.96 11.46 -16.84
C ILE A 332 5.12 12.45 -16.87
N LEU A 333 5.26 13.19 -17.96
CA LEU A 333 6.47 13.97 -18.26
C LEU A 333 6.19 15.47 -18.16
N PRO A 334 6.87 16.21 -17.26
CA PRO A 334 6.74 17.66 -17.17
C PRO A 334 7.19 18.37 -18.44
N VAL A 335 6.43 19.39 -18.86
CA VAL A 335 6.74 20.21 -20.04
C VAL A 335 6.50 21.68 -19.74
N ILE A 336 7.04 22.55 -20.60
CA ILE A 336 6.72 23.97 -20.63
C ILE A 336 5.53 24.16 -21.58
N ALA A 337 4.44 24.74 -21.06
CA ALA A 337 3.27 25.04 -21.87
C ALA A 337 3.64 25.91 -23.08
N GLY A 338 3.11 25.57 -24.25
CA GLY A 338 3.32 26.27 -25.51
C GLY A 338 4.65 25.97 -26.22
N LYS A 339 5.49 25.07 -25.69
CA LYS A 339 6.75 24.68 -26.34
C LYS A 339 6.64 23.34 -27.07
N PRO A 340 7.17 23.21 -28.31
CA PRO A 340 7.38 21.91 -28.93
C PRO A 340 8.55 21.17 -28.27
N TYR A 341 8.54 19.85 -28.34
CA TYR A 341 9.56 18.99 -27.74
C TYR A 341 10.05 17.90 -28.70
N GLU A 342 11.26 17.40 -28.47
CA GLU A 342 11.70 16.08 -28.90
C GLU A 342 11.79 15.17 -27.67
N ILE A 343 11.18 13.99 -27.75
CA ILE A 343 11.37 12.91 -26.78
C ILE A 343 12.29 11.86 -27.38
N SER A 344 13.24 11.39 -26.58
CA SER A 344 14.09 10.24 -26.89
C SER A 344 14.00 9.22 -25.76
N ILE A 345 13.71 7.96 -26.08
CA ILE A 345 13.62 6.86 -25.12
C ILE A 345 14.65 5.82 -25.50
N GLU A 346 15.57 5.56 -24.58
CA GLU A 346 16.56 4.48 -24.68
C GLU A 346 15.96 3.19 -24.11
N LEU A 347 15.88 2.16 -24.94
CA LEU A 347 15.16 0.94 -24.60
C LEU A 347 15.73 -0.29 -25.32
N SER A 348 15.38 -1.47 -24.82
CA SER A 348 15.68 -2.77 -25.42
C SER A 348 14.37 -3.50 -25.69
N ILE A 349 14.21 -4.00 -26.92
CA ILE A 349 12.97 -4.60 -27.41
C ILE A 349 13.20 -6.09 -27.61
N PRO A 350 12.67 -6.95 -26.73
CA PRO A 350 12.58 -8.37 -27.02
C PRO A 350 11.73 -8.59 -28.27
N SER A 351 12.09 -9.54 -29.14
CA SER A 351 11.28 -9.85 -30.34
C SER A 351 9.85 -10.26 -29.97
N GLN A 352 9.66 -10.83 -28.78
CA GLN A 352 8.37 -11.16 -28.20
C GLN A 352 7.52 -9.93 -27.87
N ALA A 353 8.11 -8.75 -27.66
CA ALA A 353 7.40 -7.51 -27.39
C ALA A 353 6.96 -6.74 -28.65
N GLU A 354 7.46 -7.14 -29.83
CA GLU A 354 7.12 -6.49 -31.10
C GLU A 354 5.64 -6.71 -31.50
N ALA A 355 4.98 -5.65 -31.97
CA ALA A 355 3.68 -5.69 -32.62
C ALA A 355 3.50 -4.52 -33.61
N PRO A 356 2.62 -4.65 -34.63
CA PRO A 356 2.38 -3.58 -35.61
C PRO A 356 1.86 -2.27 -35.01
N ASP A 357 1.18 -2.35 -33.86
CA ASP A 357 0.62 -1.24 -33.10
C ASP A 357 1.53 -0.80 -31.93
N ALA A 358 2.69 -1.44 -31.72
CA ALA A 358 3.63 -1.05 -30.69
C ALA A 358 4.23 0.34 -30.97
N GLY A 359 4.38 1.15 -29.93
CA GLY A 359 4.90 2.50 -30.06
C GLY A 359 4.60 3.41 -28.87
N LEU A 360 4.96 4.67 -29.04
CA LEU A 360 4.66 5.73 -28.10
C LEU A 360 3.39 6.46 -28.55
N TYR A 361 2.44 6.62 -27.63
CA TYR A 361 1.16 7.25 -27.86
C TYR A 361 1.01 8.49 -26.98
N LEU A 362 0.40 9.54 -27.53
CA LEU A 362 -0.02 10.73 -26.80
C LEU A 362 -1.51 10.93 -27.10
N GLU A 363 -2.34 10.98 -26.06
CA GLU A 363 -3.80 11.13 -26.20
C GLU A 363 -4.43 10.11 -27.16
N GLY A 364 -3.96 8.85 -27.10
CA GLY A 364 -4.44 7.77 -27.96
C GLY A 364 -3.92 7.78 -29.41
N LYS A 365 -3.17 8.81 -29.83
CA LYS A 365 -2.53 8.87 -31.14
C LYS A 365 -1.09 8.39 -31.08
N ARG A 366 -0.70 7.48 -31.97
CA ARG A 366 0.70 7.03 -32.10
C ARG A 366 1.57 8.18 -32.62
N VAL A 367 2.55 8.59 -31.82
CA VAL A 367 3.53 9.65 -32.17
C VAL A 367 4.88 9.10 -32.61
N ALA A 368 5.20 7.85 -32.25
CA ALA A 368 6.34 7.11 -32.78
C ALA A 368 6.10 5.61 -32.75
N GLU A 369 6.63 4.90 -33.74
CA GLU A 369 6.63 3.44 -33.78
C GLU A 369 7.77 2.88 -32.93
N LEU A 370 7.56 1.69 -32.38
CA LEU A 370 8.63 0.98 -31.68
C LEU A 370 9.68 0.49 -32.71
N PRO A 371 10.94 0.94 -32.62
CA PRO A 371 11.87 0.79 -33.74
C PRO A 371 12.52 -0.60 -33.75
N LYS A 372 12.37 -1.34 -34.86
CA LYS A 372 12.98 -2.67 -35.00
C LYS A 372 14.50 -2.59 -35.05
N GLY A 373 15.19 -3.35 -34.19
CA GLY A 373 16.66 -3.44 -34.17
C GLY A 373 17.37 -2.17 -33.68
N SER A 374 16.65 -1.15 -33.23
CA SER A 374 17.21 0.07 -32.63
C SER A 374 17.03 0.05 -31.12
N THR A 375 17.94 0.72 -30.41
CA THR A 375 17.83 0.95 -28.97
C THR A 375 17.23 2.30 -28.62
N MET A 376 16.84 3.10 -29.62
CA MET A 376 16.36 4.47 -29.44
C MET A 376 15.05 4.69 -30.18
N LEU A 377 13.99 5.04 -29.44
CA LEU A 377 12.74 5.58 -29.97
C LEU A 377 12.78 7.11 -29.87
N ARG A 378 12.38 7.81 -30.93
CA ARG A 378 12.30 9.27 -30.96
C ARG A 378 10.98 9.76 -31.52
N ALA A 379 10.46 10.85 -30.97
CA ALA A 379 9.29 11.54 -31.51
C ALA A 379 9.44 13.05 -31.39
N LYS A 380 8.94 13.79 -32.39
CA LYS A 380 8.71 15.23 -32.29
C LYS A 380 7.29 15.46 -31.79
N LEU A 381 7.15 16.38 -30.86
CA LEU A 381 5.93 16.66 -30.12
C LEU A 381 5.51 18.10 -30.41
N ALA A 382 4.24 18.28 -30.76
CA ALA A 382 3.66 19.59 -30.94
C ALA A 382 3.53 20.32 -29.58
N PRO A 383 3.47 21.65 -29.57
CA PRO A 383 3.14 22.41 -28.37
C PRO A 383 1.81 21.99 -27.76
N CYS A 384 1.74 21.93 -26.43
CA CYS A 384 0.48 21.75 -25.69
C CYS A 384 0.31 22.84 -24.62
N THR A 385 -0.90 23.03 -24.12
CA THR A 385 -1.20 24.01 -23.07
C THR A 385 -1.02 23.46 -21.65
N ALA A 386 -0.83 22.14 -21.51
CA ALA A 386 -0.61 21.50 -20.23
C ALA A 386 0.85 21.68 -19.75
N GLU A 387 1.06 21.62 -18.44
CA GLU A 387 2.41 21.57 -17.85
C GLU A 387 2.97 20.15 -17.77
N THR A 388 2.21 19.16 -18.23
CA THR A 388 2.59 17.75 -18.21
C THR A 388 1.96 17.05 -19.41
N MET A 389 2.73 16.20 -20.08
CA MET A 389 2.24 15.30 -21.11
C MET A 389 2.17 13.87 -20.56
N MET A 390 1.06 13.19 -20.83
CA MET A 390 0.88 11.77 -20.48
C MET A 390 1.01 10.92 -21.73
N PHE A 391 2.04 10.09 -21.77
CA PHE A 391 2.26 9.14 -22.85
C PHE A 391 1.88 7.74 -22.43
N GLU A 392 1.51 6.92 -23.41
CA GLU A 392 1.44 5.47 -23.26
C GLU A 392 2.50 4.81 -24.14
N LEU A 393 3.38 4.04 -23.51
CA LEU A 393 4.27 3.11 -24.19
C LEU A 393 3.53 1.79 -24.32
N ARG A 394 3.17 1.43 -25.57
CA ARG A 394 2.41 0.23 -25.88
C ARG A 394 3.27 -0.79 -26.62
N CYS A 395 3.14 -2.06 -26.27
CA CYS A 395 3.82 -3.19 -26.90
C CYS A 395 3.08 -4.51 -26.66
N ARG A 396 3.51 -5.59 -27.31
CA ARG A 396 2.97 -6.92 -27.03
C ARG A 396 3.48 -7.42 -25.68
N GLY A 397 2.57 -7.88 -24.83
CA GLY A 397 2.94 -8.56 -23.60
C GLY A 397 3.54 -9.93 -23.85
N TRP A 398 4.57 -10.29 -23.09
CA TRP A 398 5.18 -11.61 -23.12
C TRP A 398 5.61 -12.05 -21.72
N VAL A 399 5.74 -13.37 -21.52
CA VAL A 399 6.14 -13.94 -20.22
C VAL A 399 7.46 -14.67 -20.40
N PRO A 400 8.55 -14.25 -19.73
CA PRO A 400 9.86 -14.87 -19.90
C PRO A 400 9.88 -16.37 -19.67
N ALA A 401 9.24 -16.87 -18.61
CA ALA A 401 9.16 -18.30 -18.30
C ALA A 401 8.45 -19.13 -19.40
N LYS A 402 7.63 -18.51 -20.26
CA LYS A 402 6.96 -19.20 -21.38
C LYS A 402 7.82 -19.29 -22.65
N VAL A 403 8.90 -18.52 -22.73
CA VAL A 403 9.76 -18.45 -23.93
C VAL A 403 11.20 -18.87 -23.66
N ASN A 404 11.63 -18.84 -22.40
CA ASN A 404 12.91 -19.36 -21.92
C ASN A 404 12.67 -20.32 -20.75
N PRO A 405 12.88 -21.64 -20.93
CA PRO A 405 12.71 -22.64 -19.87
C PRO A 405 13.58 -22.44 -18.62
N GLU A 406 14.68 -21.70 -18.74
CA GLU A 406 15.55 -21.37 -17.60
C GLU A 406 15.03 -20.18 -16.78
N SER A 407 14.12 -19.38 -17.34
CA SER A 407 13.56 -18.23 -16.66
C SER A 407 12.45 -18.66 -15.69
N LYS A 408 12.49 -18.14 -14.47
CA LYS A 408 11.42 -18.26 -13.47
C LYS A 408 10.53 -17.02 -13.40
N ASP A 409 10.77 -16.04 -14.28
CA ASP A 409 10.00 -14.80 -14.30
C ASP A 409 8.66 -15.01 -15.01
N ASP A 410 7.59 -14.97 -14.22
CA ASP A 410 6.20 -15.19 -14.61
C ASP A 410 5.44 -13.89 -14.92
N ARG A 411 6.11 -12.74 -14.81
CA ARG A 411 5.53 -11.42 -15.11
C ARG A 411 5.21 -11.31 -16.60
N THR A 412 4.15 -10.56 -16.92
CA THR A 412 3.84 -10.16 -18.30
C THR A 412 4.58 -8.86 -18.63
N LEU A 413 5.76 -8.99 -19.20
CA LEU A 413 6.66 -7.90 -19.54
C LEU A 413 6.33 -7.29 -20.91
N GLY A 414 6.75 -6.04 -21.09
CA GLY A 414 6.82 -5.33 -22.35
C GLY A 414 8.27 -5.15 -22.82
N VAL A 415 8.67 -3.90 -23.03
CA VAL A 415 10.06 -3.49 -23.33
C VAL A 415 10.82 -3.10 -22.07
N CYS A 416 12.15 -3.22 -22.11
CA CYS A 416 13.07 -2.77 -21.07
C CYS A 416 13.49 -1.34 -21.38
N VAL A 417 13.34 -0.40 -20.46
CA VAL A 417 13.66 1.03 -20.68
C VAL A 417 14.71 1.49 -19.70
N HIS A 418 15.71 2.22 -20.24
CA HIS A 418 16.91 2.65 -19.53
C HIS A 418 16.85 4.13 -19.21
N SER A 419 16.47 4.95 -20.18
CA SER A 419 16.41 6.39 -19.97
C SER A 419 15.41 7.09 -20.88
N ILE A 420 14.93 8.25 -20.44
CA ILE A 420 14.07 9.15 -21.19
C ILE A 420 14.73 10.52 -21.21
N VAL A 421 14.77 11.15 -22.36
CA VAL A 421 15.25 12.53 -22.54
C VAL A 421 14.14 13.35 -23.16
N MET A 422 13.85 14.49 -22.55
CA MET A 422 12.91 15.48 -23.05
C MET A 422 13.67 16.76 -23.35
N ARG A 423 13.55 17.28 -24.57
CA ARG A 423 14.20 18.52 -25.00
C ARG A 423 13.23 19.44 -25.71
N ALA A 424 12.96 20.60 -25.14
CA ALA A 424 12.16 21.65 -25.72
C ALA A 424 12.90 22.29 -26.91
N ASP A 425 12.14 22.81 -27.85
CA ASP A 425 12.70 23.62 -28.93
C ASP A 425 13.29 24.93 -28.37
N GLY A 426 14.53 25.21 -28.79
CA GLY A 426 15.34 26.31 -28.26
C GLY A 426 15.89 26.08 -26.84
N ALA A 427 15.85 24.85 -26.30
CA ALA A 427 16.52 24.55 -25.04
C ALA A 427 18.04 24.68 -25.16
N GLY A 428 18.69 25.08 -24.06
CA GLY A 428 20.15 25.18 -23.96
C GLY A 428 20.87 23.83 -24.09
N GLU A 429 22.17 23.83 -23.81
CA GLU A 429 23.01 22.62 -23.94
C GLU A 429 23.07 21.77 -22.67
N LYS A 430 22.78 22.35 -21.50
CA LYS A 430 22.86 21.62 -20.22
C LYS A 430 21.63 20.72 -20.07
N VAL A 431 21.87 19.42 -19.89
CA VAL A 431 20.83 18.46 -19.50
C VAL A 431 20.68 18.46 -17.97
N PHE A 432 19.44 18.54 -17.51
CA PHE A 432 19.08 18.41 -16.10
C PHE A 432 18.85 16.94 -15.73
N ASP A 433 19.42 16.49 -14.61
CA ASP A 433 19.16 15.16 -14.06
C ASP A 433 17.87 15.20 -13.23
N ALA A 434 16.76 14.72 -13.81
CA ALA A 434 15.45 14.76 -13.17
C ALA A 434 15.33 13.80 -11.96
N ASN A 435 16.22 12.81 -11.85
CA ASN A 435 16.24 11.90 -10.70
C ASN A 435 16.74 12.61 -9.44
N LYS A 436 17.73 13.50 -9.59
CA LYS A 436 18.42 14.18 -8.49
C LYS A 436 18.02 15.64 -8.31
N GLY A 437 17.58 16.27 -9.40
CA GLY A 437 17.23 17.68 -9.45
C GLY A 437 18.41 18.63 -9.67
N GLU A 438 19.38 18.28 -10.52
CA GLU A 438 20.65 19.02 -10.71
C GLU A 438 21.06 19.25 -12.18
#